data_AF-A0A7C5JIW1-F1
#
_entry.id   AF-A0A7C5JIW1-F1
#
_cell.length_a   1.000
_cell.length_b   1.000
_cell.length_c   1.000
_cell.angle_alpha   90.00
_cell.angle_beta   90.00
_cell.angle_gamma   90.00
#
_symmetry.space_group_name_H-M   'P 1'
#
loop_
_entity.id
_entity.type
_entity.pdbx_description
1 polymer ?
#
loop_
_entity_poly.entity_id
_entity_poly.type
_entity_poly.pdbx_seq_one_letter_code
_entity_poly.pdbx_strand_id
1 'polypeptide(L)'
;IYFISGIAGGLISIYMHPTTVGIGASGAIFGIFGALSGMVIVHRRRMEEQFKAFMKEFGIILFLNLVIGVVFESVDLSAHIAGLIVGMIGGAMVAKSYKMIWIYISIMVISMILFYNYLYSYLLPLYMSLANAQF
;
A
#
# COMPACT_ATOMS: atom_id res chain seq x y z
N ILE A 1 5.17 9.43 0.03
CA ILE A 1 5.12 7.97 -0.24
C ILE A 1 4.62 7.23 0.99
N TYR A 2 5.41 7.12 2.07
CA TYR A 2 5.04 6.41 3.31
C TYR A 2 3.61 6.69 3.79
N PHE A 3 3.27 7.97 4.02
CA PHE A 3 1.95 8.36 4.52
C PHE A 3 0.81 8.00 3.55
N ILE A 4 1.00 8.23 2.26
CA ILE A 4 0.03 7.89 1.21
C ILE A 4 -0.18 6.37 1.14
N SER A 5 0.91 5.58 1.18
CA SER A 5 0.82 4.12 1.19
C SER A 5 0.12 3.60 2.45
N GLY A 6 0.35 4.22 3.61
CA GLY A 6 -0.34 3.88 4.86
C GLY A 6 -1.85 4.12 4.77
N ILE A 7 -2.28 5.29 4.29
CA ILE A 7 -3.70 5.61 4.13
C ILE A 7 -4.34 4.70 3.08
N ALA A 8 -3.70 4.53 1.92
CA ALA A 8 -4.23 3.68 0.85
C ALA A 8 -4.36 2.22 1.31
N GLY A 9 -3.32 1.72 1.99
CA GLY A 9 -3.33 0.38 2.59
C GLY A 9 -4.44 0.23 3.62
N GLY A 10 -4.64 1.21 4.50
CA GLY A 10 -5.72 1.22 5.48
C GLY A 10 -7.11 1.25 4.84
N LEU A 11 -7.32 2.04 3.79
CA LEU A 11 -8.61 2.06 3.08
C LEU A 11 -8.91 0.71 2.40
N ILE A 12 -7.91 0.08 1.78
CA ILE A 12 -8.07 -1.23 1.15
C ILE A 12 -8.30 -2.33 2.20
N SER A 13 -7.60 -2.26 3.33
CA SER A 13 -7.81 -3.11 4.50
C SER A 13 -9.25 -3.08 4.98
N ILE A 14 -9.81 -1.89 5.20
CA ILE A 14 -11.20 -1.72 5.65
C ILE A 14 -12.18 -2.30 4.62
N TYR A 15 -11.91 -2.13 3.34
CA TYR A 15 -12.74 -2.72 2.29
C TYR A 15 -12.73 -4.26 2.31
N MET A 16 -11.55 -4.87 2.50
CA MET A 16 -11.40 -6.32 2.51
C MET A 16 -11.87 -6.97 3.82
N HIS A 17 -11.75 -6.25 4.93
CA HIS A 17 -12.05 -6.76 6.27
C HIS A 17 -12.94 -5.78 7.08
N PRO A 18 -14.20 -5.54 6.64
CA PRO A 18 -15.06 -4.46 7.15
C PRO A 18 -15.49 -4.60 8.61
N THR A 19 -15.38 -5.80 9.19
CA THR A 19 -15.79 -6.09 10.57
C THR A 19 -14.60 -6.24 11.52
N THR A 20 -13.37 -6.06 11.03
CA THR A 20 -12.16 -6.20 11.85
C THR A 20 -11.43 -4.87 11.97
N VAL A 21 -10.70 -4.69 13.07
CA VAL A 21 -9.87 -3.50 13.28
C VAL A 21 -8.42 -3.84 12.92
N GLY A 22 -7.94 -3.29 11.81
CA GLY A 22 -6.53 -3.34 11.43
C GLY A 22 -5.74 -2.19 12.05
N ILE A 23 -4.62 -2.50 12.72
CA ILE A 23 -3.69 -1.49 13.25
C ILE A 23 -2.28 -1.85 12.81
N GLY A 24 -1.55 -0.90 12.21
CA GLY A 24 -0.14 -1.10 11.92
C GLY A 24 0.47 -0.08 10.99
N ALA A 25 1.78 0.14 11.17
CA ALA A 25 2.61 0.94 10.27
C ALA A 25 3.10 0.13 9.05
N SER A 26 2.94 -1.19 9.06
CA SER A 26 3.56 -2.11 8.11
C SER A 26 3.13 -1.85 6.66
N GLY A 27 1.86 -1.52 6.37
CA GLY A 27 1.44 -1.13 5.02
C GLY A 27 2.20 0.08 4.46
N ALA A 28 2.51 1.06 5.31
CA ALA A 28 3.32 2.22 4.93
C ALA A 28 4.80 1.86 4.68
N ILE A 29 5.35 0.91 5.45
CA ILE A 29 6.69 0.34 5.25
C ILE A 29 6.76 -0.40 3.91
N PHE A 30 5.75 -1.21 3.60
CA PHE A 30 5.60 -1.83 2.28
C PHE A 30 5.52 -0.78 1.16
N GLY A 31 4.97 0.40 1.44
CA GLY A 31 5.06 1.56 0.55
C GLY A 31 6.48 2.04 0.26
N ILE A 32 7.35 2.08 1.27
CA ILE A 32 8.77 2.37 1.05
C ILE A 32 9.41 1.26 0.21
N PHE A 33 9.05 0.01 0.49
CA PHE A 33 9.56 -1.13 -0.28
C PHE A 33 9.16 -1.08 -1.75
N GLY A 34 7.90 -0.70 -2.00
CA GLY A 34 7.37 -0.46 -3.33
C GLY A 34 8.18 0.63 -4.01
N ALA A 35 8.40 1.76 -3.34
CA ALA A 35 9.09 2.89 -3.93
C ALA A 35 10.53 2.57 -4.35
N LEU A 36 11.28 1.84 -3.52
CA LEU A 36 12.60 1.32 -3.89
C LEU A 36 12.51 0.45 -5.15
N SER A 37 11.55 -0.48 -5.19
CA SER A 37 11.31 -1.34 -6.35
C SER A 37 10.96 -0.55 -7.61
N GLY A 38 10.12 0.49 -7.49
CA GLY A 38 9.76 1.39 -8.58
C GLY A 38 10.95 2.17 -9.13
N MET A 39 11.83 2.67 -8.26
CA MET A 39 13.06 3.35 -8.68
C MET A 39 14.01 2.41 -9.42
N VAL A 40 14.13 1.16 -8.95
CA VAL A 40 14.92 0.11 -9.61
C VAL A 40 14.40 -0.19 -11.00
N ILE A 41 13.08 -0.32 -11.17
CA ILE A 41 12.46 -0.55 -12.48
C ILE A 41 12.87 0.53 -13.50
N VAL A 42 12.89 1.79 -13.07
CA VAL A 42 13.25 2.93 -13.94
C VAL A 42 14.76 2.99 -14.23
N HIS A 43 15.60 2.72 -13.23
CA HIS A 43 17.06 2.91 -13.33
C HIS A 43 17.87 1.62 -13.51
N ARG A 44 17.23 0.47 -13.78
CA ARG A 44 17.85 -0.87 -13.80
C ARG A 44 19.17 -1.00 -14.56
N ARG A 45 19.37 -0.19 -15.61
CA ARG A 45 20.57 -0.20 -16.47
C ARG A 45 21.75 0.58 -15.91
N ARG A 46 21.53 1.43 -14.90
CA ARG A 46 22.55 2.31 -14.28
C ARG A 46 22.88 1.89 -12.85
N MET A 47 22.39 0.73 -12.40
CA MET A 47 22.61 0.25 -11.04
C MET A 47 23.99 -0.39 -10.92
N GLU A 48 24.74 0.06 -9.91
CA GLU A 48 25.98 -0.58 -9.48
C GLU A 48 25.71 -1.99 -8.94
N GLU A 49 26.68 -2.89 -9.06
CA GLU A 49 26.54 -4.28 -8.62
C GLU A 49 26.23 -4.41 -7.11
N GLN A 50 26.80 -3.52 -6.29
CA GLN A 50 26.49 -3.47 -4.85
C GLN A 50 25.01 -3.19 -4.59
N PHE A 51 24.40 -2.28 -5.35
CA PHE A 51 22.99 -1.95 -5.22
C PHE A 51 22.09 -3.09 -5.72
N LYS A 52 22.52 -3.85 -6.74
CA LYS A 52 21.80 -5.07 -7.17
C LYS A 52 21.83 -6.16 -6.10
N ALA A 53 22.97 -6.37 -5.44
CA ALA A 53 23.09 -7.33 -4.34
C ALA A 53 22.17 -6.94 -3.17
N PHE A 54 22.19 -5.65 -2.77
CA PHE A 54 21.27 -5.12 -1.77
C PHE A 54 19.80 -5.36 -2.16
N MET A 55 19.42 -5.06 -3.42
CA MET A 55 18.04 -5.27 -3.89
C MET A 55 17.62 -6.75 -3.92
N LYS A 56 18.57 -7.69 -4.06
CA LYS A 56 18.29 -9.13 -3.98
C LYS A 56 17.97 -9.54 -2.54
N GLU A 57 18.78 -9.15 -1.57
CA GLU A 57 18.53 -9.42 -0.15
C GLU A 57 17.23 -8.75 0.30
N PHE A 58 17.04 -7.51 -0.11
CA PHE A 58 15.82 -6.76 0.09
C PHE A 58 14.59 -7.47 -0.48
N GLY A 59 14.69 -8.03 -1.69
CA GLY A 59 13.63 -8.82 -2.32
C GLY A 59 13.28 -10.09 -1.55
N ILE A 60 14.26 -10.75 -0.92
CA ILE A 60 14.03 -11.90 -0.04
C ILE A 60 13.22 -11.48 1.20
N ILE A 61 13.60 -10.37 1.84
CA ILE A 61 12.87 -9.85 3.02
C ILE A 61 11.42 -9.51 2.65
N LEU A 62 11.23 -8.80 1.53
CA LEU A 62 9.89 -8.47 1.04
C LEU A 62 9.06 -9.74 0.78
N PHE A 63 9.64 -10.73 0.10
CA PHE A 63 8.98 -12.00 -0.19
C PHE A 63 8.58 -12.74 1.09
N LEU A 64 9.48 -12.85 2.08
CA LEU A 64 9.18 -13.49 3.35
C LEU A 64 8.04 -12.79 4.10
N ASN A 65 8.02 -11.45 4.12
CA ASN A 65 6.93 -10.71 4.77
C ASN A 65 5.59 -10.92 4.06
N LEU A 66 5.57 -11.06 2.72
CA LEU A 66 4.36 -11.42 1.98
C LEU A 66 3.89 -12.84 2.30
N VAL A 67 4.80 -13.82 2.38
CA VAL A 67 4.48 -15.19 2.78
C VAL A 67 3.90 -15.22 4.20
N ILE A 68 4.48 -14.46 5.13
CA ILE A 68 3.93 -14.29 6.48
C ILE A 68 2.49 -13.74 6.41
N GLY A 69 2.24 -12.73 5.57
CA GLY A 69 0.89 -12.19 5.36
C GLY A 69 -0.11 -13.17 4.77
N VAL A 70 0.34 -14.15 3.98
CA VAL A 70 -0.52 -15.23 3.45
C VAL A 70 -0.78 -16.30 4.51
N VAL A 71 0.21 -16.63 5.34
CA VAL A 71 0.14 -17.74 6.30
C VAL A 71 -0.60 -17.34 7.59
N PHE A 72 -0.42 -16.10 8.05
CA PHE A 72 -0.99 -15.62 9.30
C PHE A 72 -2.14 -14.65 9.04
N GLU A 73 -3.37 -15.08 9.32
CA GLU A 73 -4.59 -14.26 9.15
C GLU A 73 -4.58 -12.96 9.98
N SER A 74 -3.79 -12.90 11.05
CA SER A 74 -3.60 -11.69 11.85
C SER A 74 -2.77 -10.61 11.13
N VAL A 75 -2.13 -10.94 10.00
CA VAL A 75 -1.32 -10.04 9.20
C VAL A 75 -2.12 -9.62 7.97
N ASP A 76 -2.37 -8.32 7.86
CA ASP A 76 -3.15 -7.76 6.78
C ASP A 76 -2.36 -7.68 5.46
N LEU A 77 -2.45 -8.74 4.67
CA LEU A 77 -1.86 -8.83 3.35
C LEU A 77 -2.41 -7.76 2.39
N SER A 78 -3.70 -7.41 2.52
CA SER A 78 -4.34 -6.44 1.63
C SER A 78 -3.75 -5.04 1.81
N ALA A 79 -3.49 -4.63 3.05
CA ALA A 79 -2.80 -3.39 3.38
C ALA A 79 -1.36 -3.38 2.85
N HIS A 80 -0.65 -4.50 2.95
CA HIS A 80 0.73 -4.64 2.48
C HIS A 80 0.82 -4.54 0.96
N ILE A 81 -0.04 -5.26 0.23
CA ILE A 81 -0.07 -5.23 -1.24
C ILE A 81 -0.45 -3.85 -1.75
N ALA A 82 -1.50 -3.23 -1.20
CA ALA A 82 -1.89 -1.88 -1.57
C ALA A 82 -0.77 -0.87 -1.30
N GLY A 83 -0.14 -0.94 -0.12
CA GLY A 83 1.02 -0.13 0.23
C GLY A 83 2.15 -0.28 -0.78
N LEU A 84 2.52 -1.52 -1.10
CA LEU A 84 3.57 -1.87 -2.06
C LEU A 84 3.30 -1.31 -3.46
N ILE A 85 2.08 -1.47 -3.98
CA ILE A 85 1.69 -0.98 -5.31
C ILE A 85 1.75 0.55 -5.35
N VAL A 86 1.11 1.22 -4.39
CA VAL A 86 1.08 2.68 -4.30
C VAL A 86 2.49 3.25 -4.18
N GLY A 87 3.31 2.61 -3.35
CA GLY A 87 4.72 2.92 -3.19
C GLY A 87 5.49 2.79 -4.51
N MET A 88 5.31 1.68 -5.22
CA MET A 88 5.99 1.39 -6.49
C MET A 88 5.66 2.41 -7.57
N ILE A 89 4.38 2.78 -7.69
CA ILE A 89 3.94 3.84 -8.61
C ILE A 89 4.63 5.16 -8.24
N GLY A 90 4.57 5.57 -6.97
CA GLY A 90 5.18 6.81 -6.51
C GLY A 90 6.70 6.85 -6.72
N GLY A 91 7.40 5.76 -6.37
CA GLY A 91 8.84 5.63 -6.55
C GLY A 91 9.25 5.69 -8.02
N ALA A 92 8.54 4.99 -8.91
CA ALA A 92 8.81 5.02 -10.34
C ALA A 92 8.58 6.42 -10.94
N MET A 93 7.49 7.11 -10.55
CA MET A 93 7.20 8.47 -11.01
C MET A 93 8.29 9.46 -10.57
N VAL A 94 8.66 9.44 -9.30
CA VAL A 94 9.70 10.33 -8.75
C VAL A 94 11.06 10.03 -9.36
N ALA A 95 11.41 8.75 -9.59
CA ALA A 95 12.64 8.37 -10.28
C ALA A 95 12.71 8.94 -11.70
N LYS A 96 11.58 9.01 -12.43
CA LYS A 96 11.57 9.59 -13.78
C LYS A 96 11.76 11.11 -13.74
N SER A 97 11.12 11.79 -12.79
CA SER A 97 11.30 13.22 -12.54
C SER A 97 10.72 13.61 -11.19
N TYR A 98 11.49 14.32 -10.37
CA TYR A 98 11.04 14.79 -9.05
C TYR A 98 9.76 15.64 -9.14
N LYS A 99 9.52 16.34 -10.26
CA LYS A 99 8.29 17.14 -10.48
C LYS A 99 7.02 16.29 -10.55
N MET A 100 7.14 15.00 -10.91
CA MET A 100 6.00 14.07 -10.95
C MET A 100 5.46 13.76 -9.56
N ILE A 101 6.16 14.14 -8.48
CA ILE A 101 5.65 13.97 -7.10
C ILE A 101 4.32 14.69 -6.89
N TRP A 102 4.13 15.88 -7.48
CA TRP A 102 2.89 16.64 -7.35
C TRP A 102 1.74 15.96 -8.08
N ILE A 103 2.00 15.44 -9.28
CA ILE A 103 1.00 14.66 -10.05
C ILE A 103 0.60 13.41 -9.27
N TYR A 104 1.59 12.68 -8.76
CA TYR A 104 1.36 11.50 -7.92
C TYR A 104 0.49 11.84 -6.70
N ILE A 105 0.85 12.89 -5.94
CA ILE A 105 0.10 13.31 -4.75
C ILE A 105 -1.35 13.67 -5.14
N SER A 106 -1.55 14.48 -6.18
CA SER A 106 -2.89 14.89 -6.60
C SER A 106 -3.76 13.70 -7.00
N ILE A 107 -3.23 12.78 -7.81
CA ILE A 107 -3.97 11.57 -8.22
C ILE A 107 -4.31 10.72 -7.00
N MET A 108 -3.36 10.49 -6.10
CA MET A 108 -3.58 9.67 -4.91
C MET A 108 -4.61 10.29 -3.98
N VAL A 109 -4.52 11.59 -3.68
CA VAL A 109 -5.49 12.29 -2.83
C VAL A 109 -6.90 12.24 -3.44
N ILE A 110 -7.03 12.53 -4.73
CA ILE A 110 -8.34 12.45 -5.41
C ILE A 110 -8.88 11.01 -5.35
N SER A 111 -8.06 10.01 -5.67
CA SER A 111 -8.48 8.60 -5.63
C SER A 111 -8.88 8.16 -4.21
N MET A 112 -8.18 8.63 -3.17
CA MET A 112 -8.50 8.33 -1.78
C MET A 112 -9.81 8.98 -1.35
N ILE A 113 -10.07 10.22 -1.74
CA ILE A 113 -11.34 10.89 -1.44
C ILE A 113 -12.48 10.14 -2.12
N LEU A 114 -12.35 9.81 -3.41
CA LEU A 114 -13.37 9.06 -4.14
C LEU A 114 -13.61 7.68 -3.52
N PHE A 115 -12.54 6.95 -3.20
CA PHE A 115 -12.64 5.62 -2.61
C PHE A 115 -13.19 5.66 -1.18
N TYR A 116 -12.82 6.64 -0.37
CA TYR A 116 -13.41 6.86 0.95
C TYR A 116 -14.92 7.11 0.87
N ASN A 117 -15.37 7.96 -0.06
CA ASN A 117 -16.80 8.21 -0.25
C ASN A 117 -17.55 6.95 -0.72
N TYR A 118 -16.94 6.17 -1.63
CA TYR A 118 -17.48 4.87 -2.04
C TYR A 118 -17.55 3.88 -0.87
N LEU A 119 -16.50 3.80 -0.07
CA LEU A 119 -16.43 2.90 1.07
C LEU A 119 -17.46 3.28 2.14
N TYR A 120 -17.62 4.58 2.42
CA TYR A 120 -18.63 5.09 3.34
C TYR A 120 -20.05 4.72 2.90
N SER A 121 -20.37 4.92 1.62
CA SER A 121 -21.70 4.58 1.10
C SER A 121 -21.96 3.07 1.06
N TYR A 122 -20.91 2.26 0.84
CA TYR A 122 -20.98 0.80 0.88
C TYR A 122 -21.14 0.24 2.30
N LEU A 123 -20.41 0.78 3.27
CA LEU A 123 -20.37 0.23 4.63
C LEU A 123 -21.48 0.74 5.54
N LEU A 124 -22.00 1.95 5.34
CA LEU A 124 -23.04 2.51 6.20
C LEU A 124 -24.29 1.60 6.29
N PRO A 125 -24.86 1.08 5.18
CA PRO A 125 -25.98 0.14 5.25
C PRO A 125 -25.64 -1.17 5.98
N LEU A 126 -24.42 -1.67 5.79
CA LEU A 126 -23.94 -2.90 6.43
C LEU A 126 -23.85 -2.74 7.95
N TYR A 127 -23.30 -1.62 8.45
CA TYR A 127 -23.24 -1.38 9.89
C TYR A 127 -24.62 -1.15 10.50
N MET A 128 -25.52 -0.45 9.79
CA MET A 128 -26.89 -0.23 10.26
C MET A 128 -27.67 -1.55 10.37
N SER A 129 -27.48 -2.49 9.43
CA SER A 129 -28.14 -3.80 9.50
C SER A 129 -27.61 -4.65 10.66
N LEU A 130 -26.30 -4.62 10.90
CA LEU A 130 -25.68 -5.32 12.04
C LEU A 130 -26.14 -4.76 13.39
N ALA A 131 -26.26 -3.43 13.52
CA ALA A 131 -26.74 -2.79 14.73
C ALA A 131 -28.21 -3.16 15.02
N ASN A 132 -29.06 -3.20 13.99
CA ASN A 132 -30.47 -3.55 14.14
C ASN A 132 -30.70 -5.05 14.42
N ALA A 133 -29.79 -5.93 14.02
CA ALA A 133 -29.88 -7.37 14.27
C ALA A 133 -29.49 -7.78 15.70
N GLN A 134 -28.95 -6.86 16.50
CA GLN A 134 -28.56 -7.09 17.90
C GLN A 134 -29.65 -6.67 18.92
N PHE A 135 -30.82 -6.24 18.44
CA PHE A 135 -32.00 -5.90 19.25
C PHE A 135 -33.21 -6.76 18.89
#